data_AF-A0A4U0SCP6-F1
#
_entry.id   AF-A0A4U0SCP6-F1
#
_cell.length_a   1.000
_cell.length_b   1.000
_cell.length_c   1.000
_cell.angle_alpha   90.00
_cell.angle_beta   90.00
_cell.angle_gamma   90.00
#
_symmetry.space_group_name_H-M   'P 1'
#
loop_
_entity.id
_entity.type
_entity.pdbx_description
1 polymer ?
#
loop_
_entity_poly.entity_id
_entity_poly.type
_entity_poly.pdbx_seq_one_letter_code
_entity_poly.pdbx_strand_id
1 'polypeptide(L)'
;MPAPAVPDQIAITLPGIGTLAASVTADPDTGAVRYAVRGTHLHGVFLVRPYTVADELVPAGVRVSFGDGASPVRPFQPRPDEPVAFRVRAHGTATCTTPGRLPDPGCVLVEGVVLGENYATRRVPDAAGALLDAAVLALLQYWHTHSGHADRVRAAARHAAPQAVQATRTALANAEAELSATRQQLRHHHERLLRFEELSATPPPPAGPAAGTTRVPYTDHHGQVLGTALVRETAVNRPPGTVTYRVDGARLTGSIVIRPYRHSTDPVPGGVSVQYGTGAVDNRSDEPSSTACACAEPGTTPAPWRSPPSSPESLPRASRAEPRSAQPVPEATKHRWWAVVRALATRYTNRPDIDELRLTAAHDRAAQMGSAERHALAELWRRQAELATTVARLHERLAAATTLLDWPNPGRPTR
;
A
#
# COMPACT_ATOMS: atom_id res chain seq x y z
N MET A 1 -2.92 -43.06 20.05
CA MET A 1 -3.58 -42.93 18.73
C MET A 1 -4.95 -43.57 18.82
N PRO A 2 -6.04 -42.89 18.43
CA PRO A 2 -7.34 -43.55 18.27
C PRO A 2 -7.24 -44.64 17.18
N ALA A 3 -7.99 -45.73 17.34
CA ALA A 3 -8.07 -46.78 16.32
C ALA A 3 -8.63 -46.17 15.01
N PRO A 4 -8.09 -46.53 13.83
CA PRO A 4 -8.65 -46.05 12.57
C PRO A 4 -10.11 -46.50 12.46
N ALA A 5 -10.98 -45.59 12.04
CA ALA A 5 -12.38 -45.92 11.77
C ALA A 5 -12.45 -47.09 10.79
N VAL A 6 -13.33 -48.05 11.04
CA VAL A 6 -13.57 -49.18 10.14
C VAL A 6 -14.00 -48.60 8.79
N PRO A 7 -13.34 -48.96 7.68
CA PRO A 7 -13.68 -48.40 6.39
C PRO A 7 -15.03 -48.91 5.89
N ASP A 8 -15.91 -47.99 5.49
CA ASP A 8 -17.17 -48.33 4.83
C ASP A 8 -16.89 -48.72 3.38
N GLN A 9 -17.52 -49.80 2.90
CA GLN A 9 -17.44 -50.19 1.50
C GLN A 9 -18.69 -49.73 0.75
N ILE A 10 -18.47 -49.06 -0.39
CA ILE A 10 -19.55 -48.58 -1.25
C ILE A 10 -19.31 -48.93 -2.70
N ALA A 11 -20.40 -49.03 -3.46
CA ALA A 11 -20.39 -49.15 -4.91
C ALA A 11 -20.93 -47.83 -5.51
N ILE A 12 -20.13 -47.20 -6.37
CA ILE A 12 -20.47 -45.94 -7.04
C ILE A 12 -20.69 -46.22 -8.52
N THR A 13 -21.88 -45.92 -9.02
CA THR A 13 -22.21 -46.05 -10.44
C THR A 13 -21.69 -44.84 -11.22
N LEU A 14 -20.89 -45.10 -12.25
CA LEU A 14 -20.44 -44.12 -13.22
C LEU A 14 -21.31 -44.22 -14.49
N PRO A 15 -22.07 -43.16 -14.85
CA PRO A 15 -22.91 -43.17 -16.05
C PRO A 15 -22.10 -43.52 -17.31
N GLY A 16 -22.54 -44.54 -18.05
CA GLY A 16 -21.92 -44.95 -19.32
C GLY A 16 -20.57 -45.67 -19.21
N ILE A 17 -20.07 -45.94 -18.00
CA ILE A 17 -18.70 -46.47 -17.78
C ILE A 17 -18.72 -47.76 -16.94
N GLY A 18 -19.57 -47.85 -15.90
CA GLY A 18 -19.68 -49.03 -15.03
C GLY A 18 -19.67 -48.69 -13.55
N THR A 19 -19.27 -49.63 -12.69
CA THR A 19 -19.29 -49.46 -11.22
C THR A 19 -17.88 -49.39 -10.64
N LEU A 20 -17.63 -48.45 -9.74
CA LEU A 20 -16.43 -48.36 -8.91
C LEU A 20 -16.71 -48.90 -7.51
N ALA A 21 -15.87 -49.80 -7.01
CA ALA A 21 -15.83 -50.11 -5.59
C ALA A 21 -14.98 -49.07 -4.87
N ALA A 22 -15.43 -48.55 -3.73
CA ALA A 22 -14.66 -47.60 -2.93
C ALA A 22 -14.66 -47.99 -1.45
N SER A 23 -13.49 -47.91 -0.83
CA SER A 23 -13.31 -47.95 0.62
C SER A 23 -13.26 -46.52 1.14
N VAL A 24 -14.15 -46.16 2.07
CA VAL A 24 -14.34 -44.81 2.57
C VAL A 24 -13.82 -44.70 4.00
N THR A 25 -13.02 -43.67 4.27
CA THR A 25 -12.57 -43.35 5.63
C THR A 25 -12.72 -41.86 5.87
N ALA A 26 -13.57 -41.49 6.83
CA ALA A 26 -13.76 -40.10 7.23
C ALA A 26 -12.83 -39.75 8.40
N ASP A 27 -12.21 -38.58 8.33
CA ASP A 27 -11.44 -37.98 9.42
C ASP A 27 -12.37 -37.05 10.23
N PRO A 28 -12.70 -37.40 11.48
CA PRO A 28 -13.60 -36.61 12.31
C PRO A 28 -12.98 -35.28 12.77
N ASP A 29 -11.66 -35.13 12.73
CA ASP A 29 -10.97 -33.91 13.18
C ASP A 29 -10.90 -32.86 12.08
N THR A 30 -10.72 -33.29 10.82
CA THR A 30 -10.58 -32.37 9.68
C THR A 30 -11.82 -32.31 8.77
N GLY A 31 -12.76 -33.23 8.94
CA GLY A 31 -13.90 -33.39 8.03
C GLY A 31 -13.53 -33.95 6.64
N ALA A 32 -12.26 -34.32 6.44
CA ALA A 32 -11.78 -34.91 5.20
C ALA A 32 -12.34 -36.33 5.02
N VAL A 33 -12.57 -36.73 3.76
CA VAL A 33 -13.03 -38.08 3.43
C VAL A 33 -12.12 -38.67 2.37
N ARG A 34 -11.48 -39.78 2.72
CA ARG A 34 -10.64 -40.57 1.85
C ARG A 34 -11.48 -41.61 1.13
N TYR A 35 -11.39 -41.64 -0.19
CA TYR A 35 -11.99 -42.65 -1.06
C TYR A 35 -10.88 -43.42 -1.77
N ALA A 36 -10.60 -44.65 -1.34
CA ALA A 36 -9.73 -45.56 -2.05
C ALA A 36 -10.57 -46.36 -3.05
N VAL A 37 -10.47 -46.03 -4.33
CA VAL A 37 -11.32 -46.60 -5.40
C VAL A 37 -10.61 -47.72 -6.15
N ARG A 38 -11.40 -48.68 -6.62
CA ARG A 38 -10.97 -49.78 -7.48
C ARG A 38 -12.07 -50.12 -8.49
N GLY A 39 -11.72 -50.09 -9.76
CA GLY A 39 -12.55 -50.53 -10.87
C GLY A 39 -11.69 -51.02 -12.04
N THR A 40 -12.33 -51.40 -13.15
CA THR A 40 -11.66 -52.00 -14.31
C THR A 40 -10.61 -51.07 -14.95
N HIS A 41 -10.90 -49.77 -15.00
CA HIS A 41 -10.05 -48.77 -15.67
C HIS A 41 -9.57 -47.65 -14.76
N LEU A 42 -9.96 -47.64 -13.49
CA LEU A 42 -9.59 -46.62 -12.50
C LEU A 42 -9.23 -47.28 -11.16
N HIS A 43 -8.10 -46.90 -10.58
CA HIS A 43 -7.75 -47.21 -9.19
C HIS A 43 -6.94 -46.07 -8.57
N GLY A 44 -6.95 -45.97 -7.25
CA GLY A 44 -6.17 -44.98 -6.50
C GLY A 44 -7.01 -44.26 -5.44
N VAL A 45 -6.50 -43.14 -4.93
CA VAL A 45 -7.10 -42.42 -3.81
C VAL A 45 -7.55 -41.03 -4.23
N PHE A 46 -8.76 -40.68 -3.81
CA PHE A 46 -9.31 -39.32 -3.85
C PHE A 46 -9.57 -38.85 -2.42
N LEU A 47 -9.07 -37.67 -2.09
CA LEU A 47 -9.28 -37.08 -0.78
C LEU A 47 -10.13 -35.82 -0.89
N VAL A 48 -11.38 -35.94 -0.46
CA VAL A 48 -12.37 -34.86 -0.49
C VAL A 48 -12.27 -34.08 0.81
N ARG A 49 -12.00 -32.78 0.72
CA ARG A 49 -11.86 -31.88 1.87
C ARG A 49 -12.75 -30.66 1.69
N PRO A 50 -13.63 -30.34 2.65
CA PRO A 50 -14.24 -29.02 2.68
C PRO A 50 -13.12 -27.98 2.83
N TYR A 51 -13.21 -26.87 2.10
CA TYR A 51 -12.28 -25.76 2.26
C TYR A 51 -13.05 -24.44 2.36
N THR A 52 -12.48 -23.52 3.13
CA THR A 52 -13.04 -22.19 3.35
C THR A 52 -12.61 -21.28 2.21
N VAL A 53 -13.59 -20.64 1.56
CA VAL A 53 -13.32 -19.59 0.57
C VAL A 53 -12.86 -18.33 1.32
N ALA A 54 -12.16 -17.42 0.64
CA ALA A 54 -11.77 -16.14 1.22
C ALA A 54 -12.99 -15.45 1.85
N ASP A 55 -12.79 -14.86 3.03
CA ASP A 55 -13.81 -14.16 3.81
C ASP A 55 -14.94 -14.97 4.46
N GLU A 56 -14.96 -16.28 4.29
CA GLU A 56 -15.91 -17.15 4.99
C GLU A 56 -15.30 -17.77 6.26
N LEU A 57 -16.17 -18.23 7.17
CA LEU A 57 -15.78 -18.97 8.38
C LEU A 57 -16.17 -20.44 8.32
N VAL A 58 -17.19 -20.77 7.53
CA VAL A 58 -17.65 -22.12 7.27
C VAL A 58 -17.23 -22.49 5.86
N PRO A 59 -16.71 -23.71 5.61
CA PRO A 59 -16.41 -24.17 4.27
C PRO A 59 -17.62 -24.07 3.33
N ALA A 60 -17.56 -23.19 2.33
CA ALA A 60 -18.46 -23.24 1.19
C ALA A 60 -17.88 -24.00 -0.01
N GLY A 61 -16.59 -24.34 0.00
CA GLY A 61 -15.96 -25.07 -1.08
C GLY A 61 -15.68 -26.53 -0.73
N VAL A 62 -15.49 -27.36 -1.76
CA VAL A 62 -14.92 -28.70 -1.64
C VAL A 62 -13.74 -28.83 -2.59
N ARG A 63 -12.62 -29.34 -2.07
CA ARG A 63 -11.43 -29.65 -2.84
C ARG A 63 -11.20 -31.15 -2.81
N VAL A 64 -11.02 -31.75 -3.99
CA VAL A 64 -10.65 -33.15 -4.15
C VAL A 64 -9.17 -33.20 -4.52
N SER A 65 -8.37 -33.79 -3.66
CA SER A 65 -6.94 -34.01 -3.92
C SER A 65 -6.71 -35.42 -4.47
N PHE A 66 -5.78 -35.55 -5.40
CA PHE A 66 -5.34 -36.83 -5.92
C PHE A 66 -4.25 -37.40 -4.99
N GLY A 67 -4.54 -38.55 -4.39
CA GLY A 67 -3.74 -39.13 -3.30
C GLY A 67 -4.15 -38.67 -1.89
N ASP A 68 -3.51 -39.23 -0.87
CA ASP A 68 -3.80 -39.11 0.55
C ASP A 68 -3.08 -37.94 1.25
N GLY A 69 -2.03 -37.41 0.64
CA GLY A 69 -1.12 -36.50 1.31
C GLY A 69 -1.74 -35.15 1.72
N ALA A 70 -1.14 -34.54 2.74
CA ALA A 70 -1.49 -33.20 3.22
C ALA A 70 -1.35 -32.14 2.10
N SER A 71 -2.14 -31.08 2.22
CA SER A 71 -1.98 -29.87 1.41
C SER A 71 -0.87 -29.02 2.04
N PRO A 72 -0.04 -28.31 1.26
CA PRO A 72 0.01 -28.34 -0.20
C PRO A 72 0.69 -29.62 -0.69
N VAL A 73 0.13 -30.22 -1.74
CA VAL A 73 0.88 -31.16 -2.57
C VAL A 73 2.12 -30.40 -3.03
N ARG A 74 3.33 -30.83 -2.61
CA ARG A 74 4.56 -30.23 -3.16
C ARG A 74 4.42 -30.32 -4.67
N PRO A 75 4.46 -29.19 -5.39
CA PRO A 75 4.22 -29.23 -6.81
C PRO A 75 5.22 -30.21 -7.42
N PHE A 76 4.70 -31.17 -8.17
CA PHE A 76 5.45 -32.12 -9.00
C PHE A 76 6.07 -33.37 -8.35
N GLN A 77 5.78 -33.75 -7.10
CA GLN A 77 6.25 -35.05 -6.59
C GLN A 77 5.19 -36.16 -6.79
N PRO A 78 5.44 -37.18 -7.66
CA PRO A 78 4.47 -38.25 -7.90
C PRO A 78 4.29 -39.10 -6.64
N ARG A 79 3.03 -39.44 -6.35
CA ARG A 79 2.67 -40.27 -5.19
C ARG A 79 2.15 -41.63 -5.65
N PRO A 80 2.45 -42.73 -4.92
CA PRO A 80 2.09 -44.08 -5.33
C PRO A 80 0.58 -44.33 -5.35
N ASP A 81 -0.18 -43.59 -4.55
CA ASP A 81 -1.61 -43.74 -4.31
C ASP A 81 -2.50 -42.82 -5.15
N GLU A 82 -1.89 -41.97 -6.00
CA GLU A 82 -2.60 -41.16 -7.00
C GLU A 82 -3.51 -42.01 -7.90
N PRO A 83 -4.62 -41.42 -8.40
CA PRO A 83 -5.53 -42.10 -9.29
C PRO A 83 -4.87 -42.39 -10.64
N VAL A 84 -5.04 -43.63 -11.10
CA VAL A 84 -4.58 -44.13 -12.38
C VAL A 84 -5.78 -44.54 -13.22
N ALA A 85 -6.04 -43.78 -14.29
CA ALA A 85 -7.12 -44.00 -15.24
C ALA A 85 -6.57 -44.46 -16.59
N PHE A 86 -7.02 -45.60 -17.13
CA PHE A 86 -6.48 -46.19 -18.38
C PHE A 86 -4.94 -46.24 -18.43
N ARG A 87 -4.32 -46.64 -17.31
CA ARG A 87 -2.85 -46.68 -17.11
C ARG A 87 -2.15 -45.30 -17.09
N VAL A 88 -2.90 -44.20 -17.06
CA VAL A 88 -2.39 -42.84 -16.90
C VAL A 88 -2.55 -42.39 -15.45
N ARG A 89 -1.43 -42.12 -14.77
CA ARG A 89 -1.43 -41.54 -13.42
C ARG A 89 -1.69 -40.04 -13.51
N ALA A 90 -2.68 -39.55 -12.77
CA ALA A 90 -3.01 -38.13 -12.69
C ALA A 90 -2.60 -37.57 -11.33
N HIS A 91 -2.00 -36.38 -11.35
CA HIS A 91 -1.57 -35.60 -10.21
C HIS A 91 -2.32 -34.27 -10.17
N GLY A 92 -2.64 -33.77 -8.99
CA GLY A 92 -3.22 -32.44 -8.81
C GLY A 92 -4.46 -32.43 -7.93
N THR A 93 -5.30 -31.44 -8.17
CA THR A 93 -6.52 -31.17 -7.42
C THR A 93 -7.68 -30.87 -8.35
N ALA A 94 -8.88 -31.03 -7.82
CA ALA A 94 -10.11 -30.51 -8.39
C ALA A 94 -10.76 -29.62 -7.32
N THR A 95 -11.17 -28.41 -7.71
CA THR A 95 -11.78 -27.46 -6.77
C THR A 95 -13.22 -27.18 -7.20
N CYS A 96 -14.15 -27.28 -6.27
CA CYS A 96 -15.57 -26.97 -6.44
C CYS A 96 -15.94 -25.84 -5.48
N THR A 97 -16.26 -24.67 -6.02
CA THR A 97 -16.46 -23.43 -5.25
C THR A 97 -17.87 -23.25 -4.70
N THR A 98 -18.83 -24.10 -5.10
CA THR A 98 -20.24 -23.96 -4.71
C THR A 98 -20.69 -25.22 -3.95
N PRO A 99 -21.05 -25.12 -2.67
CA PRO A 99 -21.48 -26.26 -1.89
C PRO A 99 -22.93 -26.59 -2.30
N GLY A 100 -23.15 -27.79 -2.84
CA GLY A 100 -24.48 -28.25 -3.25
C GLY A 100 -24.84 -28.04 -4.72
N ARG A 101 -23.95 -27.45 -5.53
CA ARG A 101 -24.03 -27.54 -7.00
C ARG A 101 -22.83 -28.32 -7.52
N LEU A 102 -23.10 -29.45 -8.15
CA LEU A 102 -22.05 -30.20 -8.83
C LEU A 102 -21.50 -29.36 -10.00
N PRO A 103 -20.18 -29.33 -10.21
CA PRO A 103 -19.60 -28.66 -11.37
C PRO A 103 -20.07 -29.32 -12.68
N ASP A 104 -20.07 -28.57 -13.77
CA ASP A 104 -20.40 -29.13 -15.09
C ASP A 104 -19.35 -30.20 -15.50
N PRO A 105 -19.76 -31.28 -16.18
CA PRO A 105 -18.82 -32.29 -16.68
C PRO A 105 -17.74 -31.66 -17.59
N GLY A 106 -16.47 -32.05 -17.40
CA GLY A 106 -15.33 -31.48 -18.13
C GLY A 106 -14.64 -30.29 -17.47
N CYS A 107 -15.21 -29.74 -16.38
CA CYS A 107 -14.68 -28.56 -15.69
C CYS A 107 -13.95 -28.88 -14.38
N VAL A 108 -13.77 -30.15 -14.03
CA VAL A 108 -13.34 -30.58 -12.69
C VAL A 108 -11.83 -30.78 -12.61
N LEU A 109 -11.20 -31.24 -13.69
CA LEU A 109 -9.76 -31.50 -13.83
C LEU A 109 -8.88 -30.30 -14.23
N VAL A 110 -9.31 -29.06 -14.00
CA VAL A 110 -8.57 -27.86 -14.45
C VAL A 110 -7.13 -27.81 -13.91
N GLU A 111 -6.88 -28.42 -12.73
CA GLU A 111 -5.55 -28.47 -12.10
C GLU A 111 -4.92 -29.89 -12.17
N GLY A 112 -5.51 -30.81 -12.95
CA GLY A 112 -5.04 -32.18 -13.12
C GLY A 112 -4.00 -32.33 -14.23
N VAL A 113 -2.85 -32.93 -13.92
CA VAL A 113 -1.73 -33.10 -14.85
C VAL A 113 -1.17 -34.52 -14.80
N VAL A 114 -0.48 -34.92 -15.87
CA VAL A 114 0.41 -36.09 -15.87
C VAL A 114 1.84 -35.59 -15.62
N LEU A 115 2.50 -36.17 -14.63
CA LEU A 115 3.91 -35.89 -14.35
C LEU A 115 4.80 -36.78 -15.23
N GLY A 116 5.57 -36.16 -16.11
CA GLY A 116 6.60 -36.82 -16.90
C GLY A 116 7.96 -36.87 -16.20
N GLU A 117 8.97 -37.33 -16.93
CA GLU A 117 10.37 -37.26 -16.49
C GLU A 117 10.77 -35.80 -16.21
N ASN A 118 11.62 -35.60 -15.19
CA ASN A 118 12.06 -34.27 -14.73
C ASN A 118 10.93 -33.31 -14.35
N TYR A 119 9.80 -33.82 -13.83
CA TYR A 119 8.69 -33.00 -13.34
C TYR A 119 7.96 -32.20 -14.42
N ALA A 120 8.17 -32.52 -15.70
CA ALA A 120 7.44 -31.90 -16.79
C ALA A 120 5.94 -32.25 -16.70
N THR A 121 5.07 -31.23 -16.73
CA THR A 121 3.63 -31.44 -16.71
C THR A 121 3.08 -31.61 -18.12
N ARG A 122 2.19 -32.57 -18.30
CA ARG A 122 1.41 -32.78 -19.52
C ARG A 122 -0.07 -32.80 -19.20
N ARG A 123 -0.90 -32.41 -20.17
CA ARG A 123 -2.35 -32.55 -20.07
C ARG A 123 -2.72 -34.03 -19.94
N VAL A 124 -3.70 -34.34 -19.09
CA VAL A 124 -4.29 -35.68 -19.00
C VAL A 124 -5.01 -36.02 -20.31
N PRO A 125 -4.76 -37.18 -20.94
CA PRO A 125 -5.45 -37.59 -22.15
C PRO A 125 -6.96 -37.64 -21.97
N ASP A 126 -7.73 -37.26 -23.01
CA ASP A 126 -9.18 -37.03 -22.90
C ASP A 126 -9.97 -38.22 -22.32
N ALA A 127 -9.65 -39.45 -22.71
CA ALA A 127 -10.32 -40.65 -22.20
C ALA A 127 -10.06 -40.88 -20.69
N ALA A 128 -8.83 -40.64 -20.24
CA ALA A 128 -8.47 -40.70 -18.82
C ALA A 128 -9.10 -39.52 -18.05
N GLY A 129 -9.12 -38.34 -18.66
CA GLY A 129 -9.76 -37.14 -18.10
C GLY A 129 -11.26 -37.35 -17.88
N ALA A 130 -11.98 -37.82 -18.89
CA ALA A 130 -13.42 -38.08 -18.79
C ALA A 130 -13.76 -39.09 -17.68
N LEU A 131 -12.96 -40.15 -17.54
CA LEU A 131 -13.15 -41.15 -16.48
C LEU A 131 -12.89 -40.56 -15.08
N LEU A 132 -11.84 -39.75 -14.94
CA LEU A 132 -11.50 -39.07 -13.68
C LEU A 132 -12.55 -38.02 -13.31
N ASP A 133 -13.02 -37.22 -14.26
CA ASP A 133 -14.10 -36.25 -14.05
C ASP A 133 -15.39 -36.95 -13.58
N ALA A 134 -15.79 -38.02 -14.26
CA ALA A 134 -16.96 -38.81 -13.88
C ALA A 134 -16.82 -39.38 -12.45
N ALA A 135 -15.62 -39.87 -12.09
CA ALA A 135 -15.34 -40.37 -10.76
C ALA A 135 -15.41 -39.26 -9.71
N VAL A 136 -14.80 -38.10 -9.94
CA VAL A 136 -14.85 -36.97 -9.01
C VAL A 136 -16.28 -36.47 -8.81
N LEU A 137 -17.05 -36.32 -9.89
CA LEU A 137 -18.47 -35.94 -9.82
C LEU A 137 -19.29 -36.92 -8.98
N ALA A 138 -19.14 -38.22 -9.24
CA ALA A 138 -19.87 -39.24 -8.51
C ALA A 138 -19.47 -39.30 -7.01
N LEU A 139 -18.19 -39.10 -6.71
CA LEU A 139 -17.67 -39.00 -5.34
C LEU A 139 -18.21 -37.76 -4.62
N LEU A 140 -18.25 -36.61 -5.28
CA LEU A 140 -18.83 -35.38 -4.73
C LEU A 140 -20.33 -35.51 -4.51
N GLN A 141 -21.05 -36.14 -5.45
CA GLN A 141 -22.47 -36.42 -5.30
C GLN A 141 -22.74 -37.32 -4.10
N TYR A 142 -21.97 -38.41 -3.96
CA TYR A 142 -22.07 -39.30 -2.80
C TYR A 142 -21.72 -38.57 -1.50
N TRP A 143 -20.64 -37.78 -1.49
CA TRP A 143 -20.24 -36.98 -0.33
C TRP A 143 -21.35 -36.02 0.11
N HIS A 144 -22.07 -35.42 -0.84
CA HIS A 144 -23.14 -34.46 -0.57
C HIS A 144 -24.45 -35.10 -0.08
N THR A 145 -24.81 -36.27 -0.61
CA THR A 145 -26.06 -36.98 -0.23
C THR A 145 -25.92 -37.83 1.03
N HIS A 146 -24.69 -38.06 1.51
CA HIS A 146 -24.44 -38.88 2.69
C HIS A 146 -24.86 -38.18 3.99
N SER A 147 -25.48 -38.92 4.92
CA SER A 147 -26.06 -38.39 6.17
C SER A 147 -25.04 -37.67 7.08
N GLY A 148 -23.74 -37.99 6.97
CA GLY A 148 -22.66 -37.32 7.71
C GLY A 148 -22.10 -36.03 7.09
N HIS A 149 -22.68 -35.52 5.99
CA HIS A 149 -22.18 -34.31 5.31
C HIS A 149 -22.07 -33.09 6.24
N ALA A 150 -23.15 -32.79 6.97
CA ALA A 150 -23.19 -31.61 7.85
C ALA A 150 -22.15 -31.67 8.97
N ASP A 151 -21.88 -32.87 9.51
CA ASP A 151 -20.87 -33.06 10.56
C ASP A 151 -19.45 -32.90 10.01
N ARG A 152 -19.18 -33.35 8.79
CA ARG A 152 -17.88 -33.16 8.11
C ARG A 152 -17.60 -31.69 7.82
N VAL A 153 -18.60 -30.94 7.34
CA VAL A 153 -18.47 -29.48 7.13
C VAL A 153 -18.20 -28.77 8.45
N ARG A 154 -18.89 -29.17 9.53
CA ARG A 154 -18.64 -28.63 10.88
C ARG A 154 -17.23 -28.97 11.38
N ALA A 155 -16.77 -30.21 11.25
CA ALA A 155 -15.44 -30.63 11.64
C ALA A 155 -14.36 -29.80 10.91
N ALA A 156 -14.51 -29.62 9.60
CA ALA A 156 -13.62 -28.78 8.80
C ALA A 156 -13.64 -27.30 9.25
N ALA A 157 -14.82 -26.73 9.54
CA ALA A 157 -14.94 -25.38 10.07
C ALA A 157 -14.20 -25.22 11.40
N ARG A 158 -14.35 -26.18 12.33
CA ARG A 158 -13.63 -26.18 13.61
C ARG A 158 -12.13 -26.33 13.45
N HIS A 159 -11.69 -27.19 12.53
CA HIS A 159 -10.27 -27.38 12.24
C HIS A 159 -9.62 -26.09 11.74
N ALA A 160 -10.34 -25.32 10.90
CA ALA A 160 -9.87 -24.04 10.37
C ALA A 160 -10.01 -22.86 11.36
N ALA A 161 -10.92 -22.97 12.34
CA ALA A 161 -11.25 -21.88 13.26
C ALA A 161 -10.05 -21.27 14.01
N PRO A 162 -9.06 -22.02 14.54
CA PRO A 162 -7.91 -21.42 15.21
C PRO A 162 -7.11 -20.48 14.30
N GLN A 163 -6.90 -20.89 13.05
CA GLN A 163 -6.20 -20.07 12.05
C GLN A 163 -7.04 -18.84 11.67
N ALA A 164 -8.35 -19.01 11.51
CA ALA A 164 -9.27 -17.91 11.22
C ALA A 164 -9.33 -16.89 12.37
N VAL A 165 -9.35 -17.34 13.62
CA VAL A 165 -9.29 -16.49 14.82
C VAL A 165 -7.98 -15.70 14.84
N GLN A 166 -6.83 -16.37 14.62
CA GLN A 166 -5.53 -15.69 14.63
C GLN A 166 -5.41 -14.66 13.51
N ALA A 167 -5.84 -15.00 12.29
CA ALA A 167 -5.87 -14.09 11.16
C ALA A 167 -6.78 -12.89 11.42
N THR A 168 -7.99 -13.12 11.96
CA THR A 168 -8.95 -12.06 12.28
C THR A 168 -8.44 -11.15 13.38
N ARG A 169 -7.80 -11.68 14.44
CA ARG A 169 -7.17 -10.87 15.50
C ARG A 169 -6.07 -9.97 14.95
N THR A 170 -5.24 -10.51 14.05
CA THR A 170 -4.17 -9.75 13.41
C THR A 170 -4.74 -8.62 12.55
N ALA A 171 -5.75 -8.92 11.74
CA ALA A 171 -6.44 -7.93 10.91
C ALA A 171 -7.13 -6.85 11.76
N LEU A 172 -7.77 -7.24 12.87
CA LEU A 172 -8.43 -6.32 13.81
C LEU A 172 -7.41 -5.36 14.44
N ALA A 173 -6.31 -5.88 14.98
CA ALA A 173 -5.26 -5.06 15.59
C ALA A 173 -4.68 -4.04 14.60
N ASN A 174 -4.46 -4.45 13.33
CA ASN A 174 -4.00 -3.54 12.28
C ASN A 174 -5.05 -2.46 11.96
N ALA A 175 -6.32 -2.83 11.83
CA ALA A 175 -7.40 -1.89 11.54
C ALA A 175 -7.61 -0.88 12.69
N GLU A 176 -7.51 -1.33 13.95
CA GLU A 176 -7.57 -0.47 15.14
C GLU A 176 -6.39 0.50 15.20
N ALA A 177 -5.18 0.04 14.87
CA ALA A 177 -4.00 0.88 14.78
C ALA A 177 -4.17 1.96 13.69
N GLU A 178 -4.62 1.60 12.48
CA GLU A 178 -4.93 2.56 11.42
C GLU A 178 -6.02 3.57 11.82
N LEU A 179 -7.07 3.12 12.51
CA LEU A 179 -8.13 3.98 13.00
C LEU A 179 -7.60 4.99 14.04
N SER A 180 -6.72 4.55 14.94
CA SER A 180 -6.09 5.42 15.93
C SER A 180 -5.18 6.49 15.28
N ALA A 181 -4.39 6.10 14.28
CA ALA A 181 -3.55 7.01 13.51
C ALA A 181 -4.39 8.03 12.73
N THR A 182 -5.48 7.58 12.10
CA THR A 182 -6.43 8.44 11.37
C THR A 182 -7.06 9.47 12.31
N ARG A 183 -7.47 9.07 13.52
CA ARG A 183 -7.99 10.00 14.55
C ARG A 183 -6.94 11.01 15.01
N GLN A 184 -5.67 10.63 15.12
CA GLN A 184 -4.60 11.56 15.42
C GLN A 184 -4.39 12.57 14.29
N GLN A 185 -4.41 12.12 13.04
CA GLN A 185 -4.33 13.00 11.87
C GLN A 185 -5.50 13.98 11.83
N LEU A 186 -6.73 13.53 12.07
CA LEU A 186 -7.90 14.41 12.14
C LEU A 186 -7.72 15.54 13.16
N ARG A 187 -7.23 15.23 14.37
CA ARG A 187 -6.94 16.27 15.37
C ARG A 187 -5.89 17.27 14.86
N HIS A 188 -4.80 16.78 14.29
CA HIS A 188 -3.74 17.62 13.75
C HIS A 188 -4.22 18.55 12.62
N HIS A 189 -4.99 18.02 11.67
CA HIS A 189 -5.56 18.79 10.57
C HIS A 189 -6.61 19.78 11.06
N HIS A 190 -7.41 19.41 12.07
CA HIS A 190 -8.41 20.31 12.66
C HIS A 190 -7.75 21.49 13.39
N GLU A 191 -6.73 21.23 14.21
CA GLU A 191 -5.92 22.28 14.84
C GLU A 191 -5.29 23.21 13.81
N ARG A 192 -4.74 22.68 12.72
CA ARG A 192 -4.18 23.49 11.63
C ARG A 192 -5.24 24.33 10.93
N LEU A 193 -6.43 23.78 10.66
CA LEU A 193 -7.54 24.52 10.08
C LEU A 193 -7.93 25.70 10.96
N LEU A 194 -8.11 25.48 12.27
CA LEU A 194 -8.43 26.55 13.22
C LEU A 194 -7.36 27.65 13.18
N ARG A 195 -6.07 27.30 13.11
CA ARG A 195 -4.99 28.30 12.94
C ARG A 195 -5.10 29.08 11.65
N PHE A 196 -5.45 28.46 10.53
CA PHE A 196 -5.65 29.17 9.26
C PHE A 196 -6.89 30.06 9.27
N GLU A 197 -7.96 29.66 9.97
CA GLU A 197 -9.17 30.46 10.15
C GLU A 197 -8.91 31.67 11.07
N GLU A 198 -8.19 31.48 12.18
CA GLU A 198 -7.70 32.56 13.06
C GLU A 198 -6.86 33.59 12.27
N LEU A 199 -5.92 33.11 11.45
CA LEU A 199 -5.12 33.96 10.58
C LEU A 199 -6.01 34.69 9.56
N SER A 200 -6.99 34.02 8.95
CA SER A 200 -7.86 34.68 7.96
C SER A 200 -8.76 35.76 8.57
N ALA A 201 -9.12 35.62 9.85
CA ALA A 201 -10.00 36.54 10.56
C ALA A 201 -9.27 37.78 11.13
N THR A 202 -7.96 37.68 11.36
CA THR A 202 -7.16 38.76 11.95
C THR A 202 -6.76 39.77 10.86
N PRO A 203 -6.80 41.10 11.12
CA PRO A 203 -6.32 42.07 10.15
C PRO A 203 -4.81 41.91 9.89
N PRO A 204 -4.34 42.13 8.65
CA PRO A 204 -2.92 42.02 8.34
C PRO A 204 -2.11 43.08 9.11
N PRO A 205 -0.84 42.78 9.46
CA PRO A 205 0.00 43.73 10.18
C PRO A 205 0.24 45.02 9.36
N PRO A 206 0.42 46.18 10.03
CA PRO A 206 0.59 47.48 9.37
C PRO A 206 1.88 47.56 8.53
N ALA A 207 1.97 48.57 7.65
CA ALA A 207 3.11 48.73 6.74
C ALA A 207 4.46 48.89 7.46
N GLY A 208 5.52 48.32 6.87
CA GLY A 208 6.87 48.27 7.45
C GLY A 208 7.79 49.40 7.02
N PRO A 209 8.98 49.49 7.65
CA PRO A 209 9.93 50.55 7.37
C PRO A 209 10.43 50.51 5.92
N ALA A 210 10.79 51.70 5.42
CA ALA A 210 11.26 51.88 4.05
C ALA A 210 12.61 51.22 3.79
N ALA A 211 12.81 50.84 2.53
CA ALA A 211 13.96 50.08 2.06
C ALA A 211 15.31 50.82 2.22
N GLY A 212 16.34 50.10 2.69
CA GLY A 212 17.70 50.63 2.90
C GLY A 212 18.75 50.06 1.93
N THR A 213 19.91 50.71 1.87
CA THR A 213 21.09 50.20 1.14
C THR A 213 22.13 49.74 2.15
N THR A 214 22.75 48.57 1.94
CA THR A 214 23.77 48.04 2.85
C THR A 214 24.81 47.21 2.09
N ARG A 215 26.06 47.24 2.57
CA ARG A 215 27.12 46.37 2.07
C ARG A 215 27.03 45.02 2.76
N VAL A 216 26.96 43.94 1.99
CA VAL A 216 26.84 42.58 2.50
C VAL A 216 28.08 41.79 2.10
N PRO A 217 28.93 41.35 3.05
CA PRO A 217 29.98 40.40 2.76
C PRO A 217 29.34 39.04 2.44
N TYR A 218 29.87 38.32 1.44
CA TYR A 218 29.42 36.97 1.11
C TYR A 218 30.58 35.99 1.23
N THR A 219 30.31 34.86 1.90
CA THR A 219 31.29 33.84 2.23
C THR A 219 31.00 32.52 1.50
N ASP A 220 32.06 31.77 1.22
CA ASP A 220 31.92 30.40 0.77
C ASP A 220 31.32 29.49 1.87
N HIS A 221 31.19 28.21 1.56
CA HIS A 221 30.64 27.23 2.51
C HIS A 221 31.59 26.90 3.67
N HIS A 222 32.86 27.33 3.60
CA HIS A 222 33.86 27.21 4.66
C HIS A 222 33.99 28.50 5.49
N GLY A 223 33.20 29.54 5.20
CA GLY A 223 33.24 30.82 5.90
C GLY A 223 34.31 31.80 5.38
N GLN A 224 35.03 31.48 4.29
CA GLN A 224 35.98 32.41 3.69
C GLN A 224 35.26 33.51 2.92
N VAL A 225 35.66 34.76 3.14
CA VAL A 225 35.07 35.93 2.46
C VAL A 225 35.47 35.92 0.99
N LEU A 226 34.47 35.77 0.11
CA LEU A 226 34.66 35.80 -1.34
C LEU A 226 34.59 37.23 -1.90
N GLY A 227 33.97 38.15 -1.16
CA GLY A 227 33.89 39.57 -1.50
C GLY A 227 32.75 40.28 -0.77
N THR A 228 32.50 41.52 -1.19
CA THR A 228 31.41 42.36 -0.67
C THR A 228 30.55 42.83 -1.84
N ALA A 229 29.23 42.73 -1.70
CA ALA A 229 28.28 43.27 -2.66
C ALA A 229 27.53 44.46 -2.05
N LEU A 230 27.22 45.48 -2.86
CA LEU A 230 26.27 46.51 -2.49
C LEU A 230 24.88 45.96 -2.73
N VAL A 231 24.09 45.85 -1.66
CA VAL A 231 22.73 45.32 -1.73
C VAL A 231 21.76 46.46 -1.42
N ARG A 232 20.85 46.72 -2.35
CA ARG A 232 19.76 47.67 -2.18
C ARG A 232 18.45 46.92 -2.04
N GLU A 233 17.74 47.14 -0.96
CA GLU A 233 16.34 46.71 -0.86
C GLU A 233 15.53 47.62 -1.80
N THR A 234 14.86 47.03 -2.78
CA THR A 234 14.11 47.79 -3.81
C THR A 234 12.60 47.73 -3.58
N ALA A 235 12.12 46.64 -2.98
CA ALA A 235 10.72 46.48 -2.61
C ALA A 235 10.58 45.55 -1.40
N VAL A 236 9.68 45.89 -0.49
CA VAL A 236 9.23 45.02 0.61
C VAL A 236 7.72 44.83 0.42
N ASN A 237 7.31 43.73 -0.21
CA ASN A 237 5.89 43.44 -0.40
C ASN A 237 5.39 42.58 0.76
N ARG A 238 4.58 43.19 1.61
CA ARG A 238 4.00 42.57 2.81
C ARG A 238 3.17 41.34 2.44
N PRO A 239 2.13 41.39 1.58
CA PRO A 239 1.64 40.20 0.89
C PRO A 239 2.46 40.03 -0.40
N PRO A 240 3.18 38.91 -0.62
CA PRO A 240 3.18 37.64 0.11
C PRO A 240 4.42 37.42 1.02
N GLY A 241 4.95 38.48 1.62
CA GLY A 241 6.06 38.47 2.60
C GLY A 241 7.43 38.60 1.96
N THR A 242 7.48 39.17 0.76
CA THR A 242 8.68 39.19 -0.09
C THR A 242 9.53 40.43 0.15
N VAL A 243 10.85 40.27 0.09
CA VAL A 243 11.81 41.36 -0.04
C VAL A 243 12.58 41.16 -1.33
N THR A 244 12.58 42.20 -2.17
CA THR A 244 13.38 42.25 -3.39
C THR A 244 14.68 42.99 -3.10
N TYR A 245 15.78 42.31 -3.36
CA TYR A 245 17.14 42.82 -3.25
C TYR A 245 17.70 43.02 -4.65
N ARG A 246 18.22 44.21 -4.92
CA ARG A 246 19.09 44.46 -6.06
C ARG A 246 20.53 44.37 -5.60
N VAL A 247 21.31 43.51 -6.25
CA VAL A 247 22.71 43.26 -5.96
C VAL A 247 23.54 43.96 -7.02
N ASP A 248 24.44 44.84 -6.58
CA ASP A 248 25.42 45.53 -7.42
C ASP A 248 26.83 45.26 -6.86
N GLY A 249 27.65 44.51 -7.60
CA GLY A 249 29.03 44.18 -7.24
C GLY A 249 29.93 44.09 -8.46
N ALA A 250 31.25 44.02 -8.23
CA ALA A 250 32.26 44.08 -9.30
C ALA A 250 32.10 43.01 -10.40
N ARG A 251 31.44 41.88 -10.09
CA ARG A 251 31.21 40.77 -11.03
C ARG A 251 29.81 40.15 -10.93
N LEU A 252 28.90 40.79 -10.20
CA LEU A 252 27.57 40.25 -9.86
C LEU A 252 26.56 41.38 -9.94
N THR A 253 25.60 41.28 -10.84
CA THR A 253 24.51 42.27 -10.97
C THR A 253 23.19 41.57 -11.20
N GLY A 254 22.15 41.95 -10.47
CA GLY A 254 20.78 41.50 -10.72
C GLY A 254 19.89 41.53 -9.49
N SER A 255 18.63 41.12 -9.67
CA SER A 255 17.63 41.11 -8.62
C SER A 255 17.42 39.72 -8.03
N ILE A 256 17.19 39.66 -6.72
CA ILE A 256 16.86 38.45 -5.96
C ILE A 256 15.65 38.76 -5.09
N VAL A 257 14.59 37.97 -5.23
CA VAL A 257 13.41 38.03 -4.36
C VAL A 257 13.51 36.93 -3.32
N ILE A 258 13.46 37.28 -2.04
CA ILE A 258 13.41 36.34 -0.92
C ILE A 258 12.05 36.46 -0.24
N ARG A 259 11.47 35.32 0.10
CA ARG A 259 10.16 35.22 0.78
C ARG A 259 10.15 34.04 1.74
N PRO A 260 9.11 33.88 2.57
CA PRO A 260 8.97 32.69 3.37
C PRO A 260 8.77 31.44 2.49
N TYR A 261 9.07 30.27 3.04
CA TYR A 261 9.05 29.03 2.29
C TYR A 261 7.65 28.71 1.75
N ARG A 262 7.47 28.87 0.43
CA ARG A 262 6.18 28.77 -0.26
C ARG A 262 5.51 27.40 -0.19
N HIS A 263 6.24 26.35 0.16
CA HIS A 263 5.73 24.98 0.29
C HIS A 263 5.66 24.51 1.74
N SER A 264 5.78 25.41 2.73
CA SER A 264 5.54 25.05 4.14
C SER A 264 4.06 24.71 4.33
N THR A 265 3.79 23.62 5.04
CA THR A 265 2.45 23.25 5.50
C THR A 265 2.09 23.91 6.84
N ASP A 266 3.07 24.48 7.54
CA ASP A 266 2.84 25.13 8.83
C ASP A 266 1.93 26.35 8.64
N PRO A 267 1.13 26.77 9.64
CA PRO A 267 0.34 27.99 9.53
C PRO A 267 1.19 29.24 9.27
N VAL A 268 2.26 29.41 10.05
CA VAL A 268 3.25 30.48 9.87
C VAL A 268 4.55 29.89 9.31
N PRO A 269 5.04 30.34 8.16
CA PRO A 269 6.17 29.71 7.49
C PRO A 269 7.52 30.11 8.13
N GLY A 270 8.25 29.15 8.69
CA GLY A 270 9.54 29.39 9.35
C GLY A 270 10.76 29.50 8.41
N GLY A 271 10.72 28.84 7.23
CA GLY A 271 11.83 28.79 6.27
C GLY A 271 11.81 29.91 5.22
N VAL A 272 12.79 29.91 4.31
CA VAL A 272 12.91 30.88 3.20
C VAL A 272 12.90 30.19 1.83
N SER A 273 12.36 30.90 0.83
CA SER A 273 12.40 30.55 -0.58
C SER A 273 12.99 31.73 -1.36
N VAL A 274 13.86 31.41 -2.31
CA VAL A 274 14.59 32.40 -3.11
C VAL A 274 14.18 32.28 -4.57
N GLN A 275 14.05 33.43 -5.22
CA GLN A 275 13.76 33.56 -6.64
C GLN A 275 14.74 34.55 -7.27
N TYR A 276 15.33 34.16 -8.39
CA TYR A 276 16.15 35.02 -9.23
C TYR A 276 15.28 35.87 -10.18
N GLY A 277 15.55 37.17 -10.24
CA GLY A 277 14.79 38.16 -11.02
C GLY A 277 13.41 38.51 -10.44
N THR A 278 12.87 39.64 -10.87
CA THR A 278 11.50 40.07 -10.56
C THR A 278 10.52 39.63 -11.63
N GLY A 279 9.26 39.34 -11.26
CA GLY A 279 8.19 38.99 -12.20
C GLY A 279 8.05 37.49 -12.55
N ALA A 280 7.17 37.22 -13.52
CA ALA A 280 6.86 35.88 -14.02
C ALA A 280 8.05 35.28 -14.79
N VAL A 281 8.15 33.94 -14.80
CA VAL A 281 9.31 33.20 -15.33
C VAL A 281 9.69 33.60 -16.76
N ASP A 282 8.71 33.94 -17.60
CA ASP A 282 8.94 34.31 -19.01
C ASP A 282 9.35 35.78 -19.26
N ASN A 283 9.36 36.63 -18.23
CA ASN A 283 9.54 38.09 -18.40
C ASN A 283 10.55 38.73 -17.43
N ARG A 284 11.56 37.97 -16.98
CA ARG A 284 12.56 38.44 -16.02
C ARG A 284 13.78 39.03 -16.73
N SER A 285 13.77 40.33 -16.99
CA SER A 285 14.89 41.04 -17.62
C SER A 285 16.01 41.42 -16.65
N ASP A 286 15.78 41.27 -15.34
CA ASP A 286 16.69 41.66 -14.25
C ASP A 286 17.30 40.46 -13.51
N GLU A 287 17.33 39.29 -14.16
CA GLU A 287 17.96 38.10 -13.60
C GLU A 287 19.46 38.30 -13.28
N PRO A 288 19.98 37.60 -12.26
CA PRO A 288 21.38 37.67 -11.89
C PRO A 288 22.30 37.31 -13.06
N SER A 289 23.21 38.22 -13.37
CA SER A 289 24.25 38.07 -14.37
C SER A 289 25.63 38.28 -13.74
N SER A 290 26.61 37.54 -14.25
CA SER A 290 28.03 37.85 -14.02
C SER A 290 28.61 38.38 -15.32
N THR A 291 29.70 39.15 -15.26
CA THR A 291 30.31 39.93 -16.38
C THR A 291 30.69 39.14 -17.65
N ALA A 292 30.33 37.86 -17.77
CA ALA A 292 30.46 37.07 -18.99
C ALA A 292 29.33 36.02 -19.23
N CYS A 293 28.37 35.82 -18.31
CA CYS A 293 27.30 34.82 -18.46
C CYS A 293 26.05 35.19 -17.63
N ALA A 294 24.87 35.07 -18.25
CA ALA A 294 23.59 34.99 -17.52
C ALA A 294 23.60 33.73 -16.65
N CYS A 295 23.29 33.86 -15.36
CA CYS A 295 23.37 32.73 -14.44
C CYS A 295 22.05 31.97 -14.43
N ALA A 296 21.92 30.96 -15.29
CA ALA A 296 20.85 29.96 -15.17
C ALA A 296 21.18 28.95 -14.04
N GLU A 297 20.19 28.62 -13.21
CA GLU A 297 20.33 27.59 -12.17
C GLU A 297 20.74 26.23 -12.75
N PRO A 298 21.49 25.40 -11.99
CA PRO A 298 21.71 24.01 -12.33
C PRO A 298 20.46 23.15 -12.08
N GLY A 299 19.99 22.47 -13.13
CA GLY A 299 19.40 21.12 -13.08
C GLY A 299 18.11 20.90 -12.28
N THR A 300 16.97 20.84 -12.98
CA THR A 300 15.79 20.08 -12.54
C THR A 300 16.11 18.59 -12.72
N THR A 301 16.26 17.83 -11.64
CA THR A 301 16.29 16.36 -11.71
C THR A 301 14.87 15.86 -11.36
N PRO A 302 14.23 14.99 -12.16
CA PRO A 302 12.83 14.59 -11.96
C PRO A 302 12.62 13.57 -10.82
N ALA A 303 13.60 13.40 -9.93
CA ALA A 303 13.49 12.48 -8.80
C ALA A 303 13.31 13.28 -7.49
N PRO A 304 12.27 12.98 -6.67
CA PRO A 304 12.11 13.61 -5.37
C PRO A 304 13.24 13.15 -4.44
N TRP A 305 14.30 13.95 -4.35
CA TRP A 305 15.26 13.81 -3.25
C TRP A 305 14.52 14.13 -1.95
N ARG A 306 14.04 13.09 -1.26
CA ARG A 306 13.74 13.15 0.18
C ARG A 306 15.03 13.51 0.89
N SER A 307 15.21 14.79 1.19
CA SER A 307 16.18 15.24 2.20
C SER A 307 15.40 15.46 3.50
N PRO A 308 15.84 14.87 4.63
CA PRO A 308 15.09 14.85 5.89
C PRO A 308 14.92 16.26 6.48
N PRO A 309 13.95 16.45 7.40
CA PRO A 309 13.78 17.71 8.10
C PRO A 309 15.01 17.94 8.98
N SER A 310 15.75 19.00 8.68
CA SER A 310 16.73 19.56 9.62
C SER A 310 16.47 21.06 9.69
N SER A 311 16.16 21.51 10.90
CA SER A 311 16.22 22.90 11.31
C SER A 311 17.45 23.07 12.22
N PRO A 312 18.05 24.27 12.36
CA PRO A 312 17.64 25.56 11.80
C PRO A 312 18.74 26.29 10.99
N GLU A 313 18.38 27.45 10.44
CA GLU A 313 19.25 28.61 10.08
C GLU A 313 20.16 28.63 8.83
N SER A 314 20.61 27.55 8.20
CA SER A 314 21.82 27.69 7.36
C SER A 314 21.75 27.46 5.84
N LEU A 315 20.62 27.20 5.18
CA LEU A 315 20.59 27.23 3.70
C LEU A 315 19.19 27.56 3.12
N PRO A 316 19.05 28.57 2.24
CA PRO A 316 17.83 28.75 1.44
C PRO A 316 17.64 27.62 0.42
N ARG A 317 16.44 27.05 0.34
CA ARG A 317 16.05 26.21 -0.82
C ARG A 317 15.77 27.11 -2.03
N ALA A 318 16.57 26.96 -3.08
CA ALA A 318 16.36 27.59 -4.39
C ALA A 318 15.60 26.63 -5.32
N SER A 319 14.68 27.15 -6.14
CA SER A 319 13.95 26.32 -7.12
C SER A 319 13.57 27.15 -8.36
N ARG A 320 14.06 26.77 -9.54
CA ARG A 320 13.54 27.19 -10.85
C ARG A 320 12.64 26.14 -11.51
N ALA A 321 11.65 26.64 -12.25
CA ALA A 321 10.95 25.93 -13.32
C ALA A 321 11.74 26.13 -14.64
N GLU A 322 12.33 25.04 -15.13
CA GLU A 322 12.93 24.74 -16.46
C GLU A 322 13.84 25.77 -17.20
N PRO A 323 14.80 25.29 -18.04
CA PRO A 323 15.86 26.10 -18.61
C PRO A 323 15.58 26.61 -20.03
N ARG A 324 15.85 27.90 -20.27
CA ARG A 324 16.07 28.49 -21.61
C ARG A 324 17.51 29.01 -21.71
N SER A 325 18.46 28.14 -22.05
CA SER A 325 19.72 28.38 -22.78
C SER A 325 20.79 27.33 -22.43
N ALA A 326 21.53 26.89 -23.44
CA ALA A 326 22.31 25.64 -23.45
C ALA A 326 23.77 25.77 -22.97
N GLN A 327 24.17 26.85 -22.31
CA GLN A 327 25.55 26.98 -21.79
C GLN A 327 25.60 26.80 -20.28
N PRO A 328 26.40 25.83 -19.77
CA PRO A 328 26.57 25.66 -18.33
C PRO A 328 27.28 26.87 -17.75
N VAL A 329 26.66 27.49 -16.75
CA VAL A 329 27.27 28.58 -15.97
C VAL A 329 28.55 28.06 -15.31
N PRO A 330 29.68 28.80 -15.37
CA PRO A 330 30.91 28.40 -14.70
C PRO A 330 30.70 28.13 -13.20
N GLU A 331 31.29 27.05 -12.68
CA GLU A 331 31.13 26.66 -11.27
C GLU A 331 31.53 27.78 -10.29
N ALA A 332 32.58 28.54 -10.58
CA ALA A 332 32.99 29.68 -9.77
C ALA A 332 31.89 30.76 -9.68
N THR A 333 31.10 30.94 -10.74
CA THR A 333 29.98 31.88 -10.78
C THR A 333 28.79 31.36 -9.98
N LYS A 334 28.49 30.06 -10.07
CA LYS A 334 27.48 29.41 -9.23
C LYS A 334 27.82 29.55 -7.74
N HIS A 335 29.06 29.24 -7.36
CA HIS A 335 29.52 29.36 -5.97
C HIS A 335 29.38 30.78 -5.42
N ARG A 336 29.70 31.80 -6.22
CA ARG A 336 29.53 33.21 -5.85
C ARG A 336 28.06 33.59 -5.66
N TRP A 337 27.17 33.21 -6.59
CA TRP A 337 25.75 33.50 -6.45
C TRP A 337 25.11 32.78 -5.27
N TRP A 338 25.53 31.54 -4.99
CA TRP A 338 25.09 30.83 -3.80
C TRP A 338 25.56 31.54 -2.52
N ALA A 339 26.81 31.98 -2.45
CA ALA A 339 27.31 32.77 -1.32
C ALA A 339 26.48 34.05 -1.09
N VAL A 340 26.14 34.77 -2.17
CA VAL A 340 25.25 35.94 -2.10
C VAL A 340 23.87 35.56 -1.61
N VAL A 341 23.26 34.49 -2.15
CA VAL A 341 21.93 34.02 -1.73
C VAL A 341 21.90 33.62 -0.26
N ARG A 342 22.92 32.93 0.26
CA ARG A 342 23.04 32.67 1.70
C ARG A 342 23.08 33.97 2.51
N ALA A 343 23.95 34.90 2.12
CA ALA A 343 24.12 36.15 2.83
C ALA A 343 22.82 36.98 2.84
N LEU A 344 22.08 37.01 1.72
CA LEU A 344 20.78 37.66 1.63
C LEU A 344 19.69 36.92 2.41
N ALA A 345 19.70 35.59 2.44
CA ALA A 345 18.77 34.80 3.25
C ALA A 345 19.00 35.04 4.75
N THR A 346 20.25 35.03 5.21
CA THR A 346 20.62 35.40 6.58
C THR A 346 20.20 36.84 6.90
N ARG A 347 20.41 37.77 5.97
CA ARG A 347 19.93 39.15 6.14
C ARG A 347 18.41 39.20 6.28
N TYR A 348 17.68 38.47 5.43
CA TYR A 348 16.22 38.40 5.48
C TYR A 348 15.72 37.84 6.81
N THR A 349 16.31 36.74 7.31
CA THR A 349 15.91 36.14 8.58
C THR A 349 16.24 37.00 9.80
N ASN A 350 17.24 37.87 9.69
CA ASN A 350 17.68 38.76 10.77
C ASN A 350 17.01 40.15 10.72
N ARG A 351 16.00 40.34 9.86
CA ARG A 351 15.28 41.62 9.79
C ARG A 351 14.46 41.84 11.07
N PRO A 352 14.33 43.10 11.54
CA PRO A 352 13.48 43.41 12.70
C PRO A 352 11.98 43.14 12.45
N ASP A 353 11.54 43.16 11.18
CA ASP A 353 10.15 42.94 10.76
C ASP A 353 9.90 41.52 10.21
N ILE A 354 10.81 40.56 10.42
CA ILE A 354 10.72 39.21 9.85
C ILE A 354 9.44 38.47 10.27
N ASP A 355 9.04 38.59 11.53
CA ASP A 355 7.84 37.92 12.03
C ASP A 355 6.57 38.51 11.39
N GLU A 356 6.58 39.81 11.11
CA GLU A 356 5.46 40.45 10.42
C GLU A 356 5.42 40.07 8.93
N LEU A 357 6.57 39.88 8.28
CA LEU A 357 6.64 39.36 6.90
C LEU A 357 6.16 37.90 6.82
N ARG A 358 6.52 37.07 7.81
CA ARG A 358 6.03 35.69 7.94
C ARG A 358 4.52 35.65 8.18
N LEU A 359 4.02 36.50 9.06
CA LEU A 359 2.59 36.62 9.33
C LEU A 359 1.82 37.07 8.09
N THR A 360 2.33 38.06 7.36
CA THR A 360 1.65 38.51 6.14
C THR A 360 1.66 37.43 5.04
N ALA A 361 2.75 36.69 4.90
CA ALA A 361 2.78 35.52 4.00
C ALA A 361 1.80 34.42 4.47
N ALA A 362 1.60 34.27 5.78
CA ALA A 362 0.62 33.36 6.34
C ALA A 362 -0.81 33.79 5.98
N HIS A 363 -1.14 35.08 6.10
CA HIS A 363 -2.43 35.64 5.66
C HIS A 363 -2.70 35.39 4.17
N ASP A 364 -1.74 35.71 3.31
CA ASP A 364 -1.88 35.59 1.84
C ASP A 364 -2.28 34.18 1.39
N ARG A 365 -1.74 33.15 2.06
CA ARG A 365 -2.02 31.74 1.76
C ARG A 365 -3.10 31.10 2.63
N ALA A 366 -3.60 31.77 3.66
CA ALA A 366 -4.47 31.18 4.67
C ALA A 366 -5.75 30.60 4.05
N ALA A 367 -6.37 31.32 3.11
CA ALA A 367 -7.58 30.85 2.41
C ALA A 367 -7.33 29.59 1.58
N GLN A 368 -6.23 29.56 0.82
CA GLN A 368 -5.87 28.40 -0.01
C GLN A 368 -5.55 27.17 0.86
N MET A 369 -4.70 27.36 1.88
CA MET A 369 -4.32 26.29 2.79
C MET A 369 -5.53 25.80 3.59
N GLY A 370 -6.38 26.69 4.09
CA GLY A 370 -7.63 26.32 4.78
C GLY A 370 -8.57 25.51 3.90
N SER A 371 -8.68 25.83 2.60
CA SER A 371 -9.44 25.00 1.65
C SER A 371 -8.85 23.59 1.49
N ALA A 372 -7.52 23.49 1.40
CA ALA A 372 -6.82 22.20 1.32
C ALA A 372 -6.99 21.37 2.61
N GLU A 373 -6.91 22.00 3.79
CA GLU A 373 -7.15 21.34 5.07
C GLU A 373 -8.59 20.82 5.20
N ARG A 374 -9.60 21.58 4.73
CA ARG A 374 -10.99 21.12 4.71
C ARG A 374 -11.19 19.89 3.82
N HIS A 375 -10.54 19.86 2.66
CA HIS A 375 -10.56 18.68 1.79
C HIS A 375 -9.90 17.48 2.47
N ALA A 376 -8.71 17.66 3.06
CA ALA A 376 -8.01 16.60 3.77
C ALA A 376 -8.84 16.06 4.95
N LEU A 377 -9.51 16.92 5.72
CA LEU A 377 -10.42 16.51 6.79
C LEU A 377 -11.60 15.70 6.27
N ALA A 378 -12.23 16.10 5.17
CA ALA A 378 -13.34 15.35 4.57
C ALA A 378 -12.92 13.94 4.15
N GLU A 379 -11.73 13.79 3.55
CA GLU A 379 -11.17 12.49 3.19
C GLU A 379 -10.87 11.62 4.42
N LEU A 380 -10.26 12.22 5.45
CA LEU A 380 -9.95 11.52 6.70
C LEU A 380 -11.22 11.09 7.46
N TRP A 381 -12.29 11.89 7.44
CA TRP A 381 -13.58 11.51 8.02
C TRP A 381 -14.21 10.32 7.30
N ARG A 382 -14.18 10.30 5.96
CA ARG A 382 -14.62 9.15 5.18
C ARG A 382 -13.79 7.91 5.53
N ARG A 383 -12.47 8.04 5.58
CA ARG A 383 -11.57 6.94 5.95
C ARG A 383 -11.84 6.43 7.37
N GLN A 384 -12.09 7.31 8.34
CA GLN A 384 -12.46 6.93 9.70
C GLN A 384 -13.76 6.10 9.71
N ALA A 385 -14.77 6.50 8.95
CA ALA A 385 -16.04 5.78 8.87
C ALA A 385 -15.84 4.38 8.27
N GLU A 386 -15.12 4.26 7.16
CA GLU A 386 -14.78 2.97 6.52
C GLU A 386 -14.02 2.03 7.48
N LEU A 387 -13.03 2.57 8.20
CA LEU A 387 -12.26 1.81 9.18
C LEU A 387 -13.12 1.38 10.37
N ALA A 388 -14.02 2.24 10.86
CA ALA A 388 -14.94 1.91 11.94
C ALA A 388 -15.88 0.75 11.54
N THR A 389 -16.44 0.78 10.32
CA THR A 389 -17.24 -0.34 9.78
C THR A 389 -16.40 -1.61 9.65
N THR A 390 -15.15 -1.48 9.20
CA THR A 390 -14.23 -2.62 9.06
C THR A 390 -13.93 -3.26 10.41
N VAL A 391 -13.63 -2.45 11.44
CA VAL A 391 -13.39 -2.91 12.81
C VAL A 391 -14.63 -3.62 13.38
N ALA A 392 -15.83 -3.04 13.22
CA ALA A 392 -17.06 -3.68 13.67
C ALA A 392 -17.28 -5.06 13.01
N ARG A 393 -17.13 -5.14 11.69
CA ARG A 393 -17.21 -6.41 10.94
C ARG A 393 -16.17 -7.43 11.41
N LEU A 394 -14.95 -7.00 11.71
CA LEU A 394 -13.89 -7.89 12.21
C LEU A 394 -14.18 -8.39 13.63
N HIS A 395 -14.79 -7.57 14.49
CA HIS A 395 -15.28 -8.02 15.80
C HIS A 395 -16.37 -9.08 15.66
N GLU A 396 -17.37 -8.86 14.80
CA GLU A 396 -18.42 -9.85 14.52
C GLU A 396 -17.83 -11.15 14.00
N ARG A 397 -16.89 -11.05 13.05
CA ARG A 397 -16.19 -12.22 12.50
C ARG A 397 -15.37 -12.95 13.56
N LEU A 398 -14.69 -12.23 14.44
CA LEU A 398 -13.91 -12.82 15.54
C LEU A 398 -14.82 -13.55 16.53
N ALA A 399 -15.97 -12.95 16.88
CA ALA A 399 -16.97 -13.58 17.73
C ALA A 399 -17.50 -14.87 17.08
N ALA A 400 -17.89 -14.83 15.81
CA ALA A 400 -18.36 -16.00 15.08
C ALA A 400 -17.29 -17.11 14.98
N ALA A 401 -16.03 -16.74 14.72
CA ALA A 401 -14.92 -17.69 14.66
C ALA A 401 -14.63 -18.33 16.03
N THR A 402 -14.79 -17.56 17.11
CA THR A 402 -14.61 -18.06 18.49
C THR A 402 -15.75 -19.03 18.86
N THR A 403 -17.00 -18.71 18.52
CA THR A 403 -18.15 -19.61 18.72
C THR A 403 -17.96 -20.96 18.02
N LEU A 404 -17.28 -20.99 16.86
CA LEU A 404 -16.95 -22.26 16.19
C LEU A 404 -15.99 -23.13 17.01
N LEU A 405 -15.07 -22.54 17.77
CA LEU A 405 -14.15 -23.29 18.65
C LEU A 405 -14.89 -23.90 19.85
N ASP A 406 -15.84 -23.15 20.41
CA ASP A 406 -16.59 -23.55 21.61
C ASP A 406 -17.73 -24.54 21.30
N TRP A 407 -17.98 -24.84 20.02
CA TRP A 407 -19.06 -25.72 19.62
C TRP A 407 -18.81 -27.18 20.06
N PRO A 408 -19.74 -27.81 20.80
CA PRO A 408 -19.55 -29.14 21.36
C PRO A 408 -19.29 -30.20 20.27
N ASN A 409 -18.32 -31.08 20.52
CA ASN A 409 -18.01 -32.18 19.60
C ASN A 409 -18.92 -33.40 19.90
N PRO A 410 -19.96 -33.68 19.09
CA PRO A 410 -20.88 -34.78 19.38
C PRO A 410 -20.22 -36.17 19.28
N GLY A 411 -18.99 -36.26 18.75
CA GLY A 411 -18.26 -37.53 18.60
C GLY A 411 -17.15 -37.79 19.62
N ARG A 412 -16.91 -36.90 20.60
CA ARG A 412 -15.90 -37.14 21.64
C ARG A 412 -16.60 -37.71 22.87
N PRO A 413 -16.39 -39.00 23.24
CA PRO A 413 -16.84 -39.46 24.54
C PRO A 413 -16.21 -38.58 25.61
N THR A 414 -17.03 -37.95 26.44
CA THR A 414 -16.60 -37.28 27.67
C THR A 414 -15.83 -38.29 28.50
N ARG A 415 -14.54 -38.01 28.72
CA ARG A 415 -13.69 -38.82 29.59
C ARG A 415 -14.07 -38.63 31.04
#